data_AF-T0MET4-F1
#
_entry.id   AF-T0MET4-F1
#
_cell.length_a   1.000
_cell.length_b   1.000
_cell.length_c   1.000
_cell.angle_alpha   90.00
_cell.angle_beta   90.00
_cell.angle_gamma   90.00
#
_symmetry.space_group_name_H-M   'P 1'
#
loop_
_entity.id
_entity.type
_entity.pdbx_description
1 polymer ?
#
loop_
_entity_poly.entity_id
_entity_poly.type
_entity_poly.pdbx_seq_one_letter_code
_entity_poly.pdbx_strand_id
1 'polypeptide(L)'
;NLIMQFRLMGKRIQCIRTNYNPNTKKTEPIMVCSISSSTVAIPEPLGDLEKLTEQELLELKGFLNYHSRNLEYQRLATAFYSAPAILQDTCSYIGFSSSEITEEWADMVWNSIDKIRKELKAYGFPKPKVDKETSKKVAVQLTEKKQADKPVKHSEKTIQQTKSVFADFHSEIVSLLDKGKTVSQIIEELKITHGEEAEQFTYNGLRSYIRRNIKETKSNE
;
A
#
# COMPACT_ATOMS: atom_id res chain seq x y z
N ASN A 1 21.30 -18.93 -25.44
CA ASN A 1 21.59 -17.49 -25.30
C ASN A 1 20.37 -16.73 -25.76
N LEU A 2 19.78 -15.91 -24.89
CA LEU A 2 18.70 -15.00 -25.29
C LEU A 2 19.29 -13.91 -26.18
N ILE A 3 18.57 -13.57 -27.24
CA ILE A 3 18.95 -12.47 -28.14
C ILE A 3 18.63 -11.12 -27.47
N MET A 4 17.59 -11.10 -26.64
CA MET A 4 17.12 -9.92 -25.92
C MET A 4 17.46 -9.96 -24.43
N GLN A 5 17.67 -8.76 -23.87
CA GLN A 5 17.69 -8.52 -22.43
C GLN A 5 16.43 -7.74 -22.04
N PHE A 6 15.74 -8.20 -20.99
CA PHE A 6 14.61 -7.49 -20.39
C PHE A 6 15.02 -6.90 -19.05
N ARG A 7 14.80 -5.60 -18.85
CA ARG A 7 15.14 -4.90 -17.60
C ARG A 7 13.95 -4.14 -17.04
N LEU A 8 13.67 -4.34 -15.76
CA LEU A 8 12.70 -3.53 -15.00
C LEU A 8 13.35 -2.21 -14.61
N MET A 9 12.78 -1.09 -15.07
CA MET A 9 13.21 0.27 -14.73
C MET A 9 11.98 1.07 -14.32
N GLY A 10 11.81 1.26 -13.00
CA GLY A 10 10.62 1.90 -12.43
C GLY A 10 9.35 1.16 -12.85
N LYS A 11 8.40 1.90 -13.46
CA LYS A 11 7.12 1.35 -13.94
C LYS A 11 7.20 0.71 -15.33
N ARG A 12 8.40 0.48 -15.89
CA ARG A 12 8.55 -0.02 -17.27
C ARG A 12 9.45 -1.25 -17.37
N ILE A 13 9.16 -2.11 -18.36
CA ILE A 13 10.05 -3.16 -18.85
C ILE A 13 10.72 -2.64 -20.11
N GLN A 14 12.04 -2.51 -20.09
CA GLN A 14 12.85 -2.17 -21.26
C GLN A 14 13.24 -3.44 -22.00
N CYS A 15 13.01 -3.45 -23.32
CA CYS A 15 13.42 -4.51 -24.22
C CYS A 15 14.70 -4.05 -24.94
N ILE A 16 15.82 -4.69 -24.61
CA ILE A 16 17.15 -4.29 -25.02
C ILE A 16 17.73 -5.35 -25.95
N ARG A 17 18.08 -4.95 -27.17
CA ARG A 17 18.75 -5.80 -28.15
C ARG A 17 20.25 -5.54 -28.09
N THR A 18 21.03 -6.60 -28.21
CA THR A 18 22.48 -6.50 -28.32
C THR A 18 22.85 -6.25 -29.79
N ASN A 19 23.50 -5.13 -30.10
CA ASN A 19 23.90 -4.78 -31.46
C ASN A 19 25.43 -4.70 -31.60
N TYR A 20 25.98 -5.33 -32.62
CA TYR A 20 27.41 -5.23 -32.92
C TYR A 20 27.67 -4.04 -33.84
N ASN A 21 28.48 -3.09 -33.39
CA ASN A 21 28.90 -1.94 -34.19
C ASN A 21 30.23 -2.27 -34.89
N PRO A 22 30.25 -2.48 -36.23
CA PRO A 22 31.46 -2.86 -36.95
C PRO A 22 32.52 -1.74 -36.97
N ASN A 23 32.11 -0.48 -36.84
CA ASN A 23 33.03 0.67 -36.86
C ASN A 23 33.85 0.77 -35.58
N THR A 24 33.22 0.48 -34.43
CA THR A 24 33.89 0.49 -33.12
C THR A 24 34.37 -0.89 -32.69
N LYS A 25 33.99 -1.96 -33.43
CA LYS A 25 34.19 -3.38 -33.10
C LYS A 25 33.69 -3.73 -31.69
N LYS A 26 32.64 -3.06 -31.25
CA LYS A 26 32.05 -3.22 -29.92
C LYS A 26 30.61 -3.66 -30.01
N THR A 27 30.21 -4.41 -28.99
CA THR A 27 28.83 -4.82 -28.80
C THR A 27 28.16 -3.87 -27.82
N GLU A 28 27.07 -3.24 -28.25
CA GLU A 28 26.37 -2.20 -27.49
C GLU A 28 24.89 -2.58 -27.28
N PRO A 29 24.34 -2.37 -26.08
CA PRO A 29 22.92 -2.58 -25.81
C PRO A 29 22.08 -1.42 -26.38
N ILE A 30 21.10 -1.73 -27.21
CA ILE A 30 20.15 -0.75 -27.77
C ILE A 30 18.76 -1.06 -27.22
N MET A 31 18.13 -0.07 -26.58
CA MET A 31 16.73 -0.18 -26.19
C MET A 31 15.85 -0.05 -27.43
N VAL A 32 15.09 -1.10 -27.75
CA VAL A 32 14.24 -1.16 -28.94
C VAL A 32 12.84 -0.62 -28.64
N CYS A 33 12.30 -1.00 -27.49
CA CYS A 33 10.99 -0.55 -27.02
C CYS A 33 10.91 -0.67 -25.50
N SER A 34 9.84 -0.13 -24.92
CA SER A 34 9.52 -0.36 -23.51
C SER A 34 8.01 -0.52 -23.33
N ILE A 35 7.62 -1.39 -22.41
CA ILE A 35 6.21 -1.63 -22.04
C ILE A 35 5.99 -1.38 -20.54
N SER A 36 4.74 -1.36 -20.09
CA SER A 36 4.45 -1.22 -18.66
C SER A 36 4.99 -2.42 -17.89
N SER A 37 5.52 -2.18 -16.70
CA SER A 37 5.89 -3.24 -15.74
C SER A 37 4.69 -4.04 -15.22
N SER A 38 3.48 -3.53 -15.38
CA SER A 38 2.23 -4.26 -15.09
C SER A 38 1.75 -5.12 -16.26
N THR A 39 2.40 -5.06 -17.42
CA THR A 39 2.05 -5.89 -18.57
C THR A 39 2.38 -7.34 -18.25
N VAL A 40 1.39 -8.23 -18.41
CA VAL A 40 1.50 -9.68 -18.12
C VAL A 40 1.33 -10.56 -19.37
N ALA A 41 0.92 -9.97 -20.49
CA ALA A 41 0.75 -10.62 -21.78
C ALA A 41 1.10 -9.63 -22.90
N ILE A 42 1.37 -10.14 -24.11
CA ILE A 42 1.61 -9.29 -25.28
C ILE A 42 0.33 -8.50 -25.59
N PRO A 43 0.36 -7.16 -25.57
CA PRO A 43 -0.82 -6.35 -25.88
C PRO A 43 -1.17 -6.43 -27.36
N GLU A 44 -2.47 -6.38 -27.65
CA GLU A 44 -3.01 -6.15 -28.98
C GLU A 44 -3.81 -4.83 -28.95
N PRO A 45 -3.52 -3.86 -29.83
CA PRO A 45 -2.51 -3.87 -30.90
C PRO A 45 -1.07 -3.81 -30.39
N LEU A 46 -0.11 -4.26 -31.21
CA LEU A 46 1.31 -4.37 -30.83
C LEU A 46 1.98 -3.01 -30.57
N GLY A 47 1.62 -1.97 -31.34
CA GLY A 47 2.16 -0.62 -31.16
C GLY A 47 3.69 -0.60 -31.18
N ASP A 48 4.33 -0.11 -30.12
CA ASP A 48 5.79 -0.07 -30.01
C ASP A 48 6.49 -1.44 -30.11
N LEU A 49 5.75 -2.54 -29.89
CA LEU A 49 6.29 -3.90 -30.03
C LEU A 49 6.45 -4.35 -31.48
N GLU A 50 5.91 -3.61 -32.46
CA GLU A 50 6.11 -3.88 -33.90
C GLU A 50 7.60 -3.79 -34.31
N LYS A 51 8.43 -3.15 -33.49
CA LYS A 51 9.89 -3.05 -33.67
C LYS A 51 10.64 -4.35 -33.30
N LEU A 52 9.95 -5.29 -32.67
CA LEU A 52 10.49 -6.59 -32.29
C LEU A 52 10.24 -7.61 -33.41
N THR A 53 11.23 -8.46 -33.66
CA THR A 53 11.06 -9.61 -34.56
C THR A 53 10.17 -10.68 -33.91
N GLU A 54 9.67 -11.63 -34.71
CA GLU A 54 8.87 -12.75 -34.19
C GLU A 54 9.59 -13.54 -33.09
N GLN A 55 10.89 -13.75 -33.25
CA GLN A 55 11.71 -14.45 -32.25
C GLN A 55 11.83 -13.64 -30.95
N GLU A 56 11.99 -12.32 -31.04
CA GLU A 56 12.08 -11.44 -29.88
C GLU A 56 10.74 -11.30 -29.16
N LEU A 57 9.63 -11.31 -29.90
CA LEU A 57 8.28 -11.38 -29.33
C LEU A 57 8.07 -12.69 -28.57
N LEU A 58 8.59 -13.81 -29.09
CA LEU A 58 8.54 -15.09 -28.40
C LEU A 58 9.36 -15.07 -27.09
N GLU A 59 10.57 -14.49 -27.12
CA GLU A 59 11.38 -14.28 -25.91
C GLU A 59 10.66 -13.38 -24.89
N LEU A 60 10.05 -12.28 -25.34
CA LEU A 60 9.28 -11.37 -24.49
C LEU A 60 8.07 -12.08 -23.87
N LYS A 61 7.35 -12.90 -24.64
CA LYS A 61 6.24 -13.72 -24.12
C LYS A 61 6.71 -14.67 -23.02
N GLY A 62 7.87 -15.30 -23.20
CA GLY A 62 8.51 -16.12 -22.17
C GLY A 62 8.83 -15.34 -20.91
N PHE A 63 9.42 -14.15 -21.06
CA PHE A 63 9.71 -13.24 -19.94
C PHE A 63 8.44 -12.80 -19.21
N LEU A 64 7.38 -12.41 -19.94
CA LEU A 64 6.12 -11.95 -19.35
C LEU A 64 5.41 -13.05 -18.55
N ASN A 65 5.48 -14.31 -19.00
CA ASN A 65 4.96 -15.46 -18.25
C ASN A 65 5.70 -15.69 -16.93
N TYR A 66 7.01 -15.49 -16.90
CA TYR A 66 7.79 -15.54 -15.67
C TYR A 66 7.47 -14.34 -14.76
N HIS A 67 7.42 -13.14 -15.34
CA HIS A 67 7.14 -11.90 -14.65
C HIS A 67 5.74 -11.89 -14.00
N SER A 68 4.73 -12.40 -14.69
CA SER A 68 3.36 -12.48 -14.17
C SER A 68 3.25 -13.38 -12.94
N ARG A 69 3.98 -14.52 -12.92
CA ARG A 69 4.07 -15.39 -11.75
C ARG A 69 4.73 -14.69 -10.56
N ASN A 70 5.78 -13.91 -10.81
CA ASN A 70 6.44 -13.14 -9.76
C ASN A 70 5.55 -12.02 -9.21
N LEU A 71 4.83 -11.31 -10.07
CA LEU A 71 3.85 -10.30 -9.63
C LEU A 71 2.75 -10.94 -8.78
N GLU A 72 2.25 -12.11 -9.18
CA GLU A 72 1.23 -12.83 -8.42
C GLU A 72 1.75 -13.29 -7.06
N TYR A 73 2.98 -13.81 -7.01
CA TYR A 73 3.64 -14.15 -5.74
C TYR A 73 3.77 -12.91 -4.83
N GLN A 74 4.24 -11.79 -5.38
CA GLN A 74 4.37 -10.54 -4.61
C GLN A 74 3.00 -10.04 -4.10
N ARG A 75 1.96 -10.15 -4.93
CA ARG A 75 0.57 -9.80 -4.54
C ARG A 75 0.10 -10.65 -3.37
N LEU A 76 0.29 -11.97 -3.44
CA LEU A 76 -0.12 -12.91 -2.40
C LEU A 76 0.70 -12.72 -1.12
N ALA A 77 2.02 -12.54 -1.23
CA ALA A 77 2.88 -12.24 -0.10
C ALA A 77 2.47 -10.94 0.59
N THR A 78 2.18 -9.89 -0.18
CA THR A 78 1.70 -8.61 0.35
C THR A 78 0.37 -8.80 1.07
N ALA A 79 -0.58 -9.53 0.49
CA ALA A 79 -1.85 -9.84 1.13
C ALA A 79 -1.65 -10.61 2.45
N PHE A 80 -0.74 -11.58 2.48
CA PHE A 80 -0.43 -12.35 3.69
C PHE A 80 0.12 -11.47 4.81
N TYR A 81 1.13 -10.64 4.54
CA TYR A 81 1.74 -9.78 5.56
C TYR A 81 0.84 -8.63 6.00
N SER A 82 -0.02 -8.12 5.11
CA SER A 82 -0.92 -7.00 5.41
C SER A 82 -2.24 -7.41 6.05
N ALA A 83 -2.63 -8.69 5.97
CA ALA A 83 -3.93 -9.18 6.45
C ALA A 83 -4.28 -8.75 7.89
N PRO A 84 -3.38 -8.85 8.90
CA PRO A 84 -3.71 -8.41 10.26
C PRO A 84 -4.02 -6.92 10.36
N ALA A 85 -3.25 -6.07 9.67
CA ALA A 85 -3.45 -4.62 9.66
C ALA A 85 -4.76 -4.25 8.94
N ILE A 86 -5.04 -4.87 7.79
CA ILE A 86 -6.28 -4.65 7.03
C ILE A 86 -7.49 -5.02 7.89
N LEU A 87 -7.49 -6.17 8.57
CA LEU A 87 -8.58 -6.56 9.45
C LEU A 87 -8.82 -5.56 10.59
N GLN A 88 -7.75 -5.03 11.18
CA GLN A 88 -7.84 -4.01 12.23
C GLN A 88 -8.42 -2.68 11.71
N ASP A 89 -8.01 -2.27 10.51
CA ASP A 89 -8.55 -1.09 9.84
C ASP A 89 -10.02 -1.28 9.46
N THR A 90 -10.41 -2.47 9.01
CA THR A 90 -11.82 -2.83 8.74
C THR A 90 -12.65 -2.75 10.01
N CYS A 91 -12.19 -3.29 11.14
CA CYS A 91 -12.89 -3.14 12.42
C CYS A 91 -13.05 -1.68 12.84
N SER A 92 -12.02 -0.85 12.58
CA SER A 92 -12.07 0.58 12.88
C SER A 92 -13.07 1.32 11.99
N TYR A 93 -13.19 0.92 10.72
CA TYR A 93 -14.16 1.47 9.77
C TYR A 93 -15.61 1.13 10.17
N ILE A 94 -15.86 -0.13 10.52
CA ILE A 94 -17.18 -0.59 11.01
C ILE A 94 -17.64 0.26 12.21
N GLY A 95 -16.73 0.57 13.13
CA GLY A 95 -17.03 1.40 14.30
C GLY A 95 -17.22 2.89 14.01
N PHE A 96 -16.92 3.36 12.79
CA PHE A 96 -17.00 4.76 12.40
C PHE A 96 -18.18 5.06 11.45
N SER A 97 -18.51 4.13 10.55
CA SER A 97 -19.57 4.29 9.56
C SER A 97 -20.33 2.99 9.37
N SER A 98 -21.62 2.99 9.71
CA SER A 98 -22.52 1.84 9.55
C SER A 98 -23.36 1.88 8.28
N SER A 99 -23.40 3.01 7.56
CA SER A 99 -24.32 3.22 6.42
C SER A 99 -23.93 2.46 5.15
N GLU A 100 -22.69 1.98 5.06
CA GLU A 100 -22.17 1.23 3.91
C GLU A 100 -22.05 -0.28 4.18
N ILE A 101 -22.44 -0.73 5.38
CA ILE A 101 -22.40 -2.14 5.77
C ILE A 101 -23.70 -2.80 5.30
N THR A 102 -23.60 -3.57 4.22
CA THR A 102 -24.71 -4.40 3.73
C THR A 102 -24.60 -5.82 4.30
N GLU A 103 -25.73 -6.55 4.30
CA GLU A 103 -25.77 -7.96 4.70
C GLU A 103 -24.86 -8.81 3.80
N GLU A 104 -24.92 -8.58 2.48
CA GLU A 104 -24.05 -9.25 1.50
C GLU A 104 -22.56 -9.03 1.80
N TRP A 105 -22.17 -7.82 2.16
CA TRP A 105 -20.79 -7.52 2.52
C TRP A 105 -20.39 -8.22 3.82
N ALA A 106 -21.25 -8.20 4.83
CA ALA A 106 -21.00 -8.88 6.10
C ALA A 106 -20.81 -10.40 5.89
N ASP A 107 -21.63 -11.02 5.04
CA ASP A 107 -21.51 -12.43 4.67
C ASP A 107 -20.18 -12.71 3.95
N MET A 108 -19.76 -11.85 3.03
CA MET A 108 -18.45 -11.97 2.37
C MET A 108 -17.28 -11.92 3.36
N VAL A 109 -17.35 -11.01 4.34
CA VAL A 109 -16.33 -10.89 5.40
C VAL A 109 -16.30 -12.14 6.28
N TRP A 110 -17.45 -12.60 6.77
CA TRP A 110 -17.52 -13.80 7.62
C TRP A 110 -17.04 -15.07 6.91
N ASN A 111 -17.45 -15.26 5.64
CA ASN A 111 -16.99 -16.37 4.83
C ASN A 111 -15.47 -16.34 4.62
N SER A 112 -14.89 -15.15 4.44
CA SER A 112 -13.44 -14.98 4.28
C SER A 112 -12.69 -15.29 5.58
N ILE A 113 -13.20 -14.83 6.73
CA ILE A 113 -12.65 -15.15 8.06
C ILE A 113 -12.70 -16.66 8.31
N ASP A 114 -13.78 -17.33 7.95
CA ASP A 114 -13.90 -18.78 8.14
C ASP A 114 -12.91 -19.56 7.26
N LYS A 115 -12.69 -19.14 6.02
CA LYS A 115 -11.65 -19.70 5.15
C LYS A 115 -10.27 -19.53 5.76
N ILE A 116 -9.90 -18.32 6.20
CA ILE A 116 -8.63 -18.07 6.87
C ILE A 116 -8.47 -18.98 8.10
N ARG A 117 -9.53 -19.12 8.91
CA ARG A 117 -9.53 -20.00 10.09
C ARG A 117 -9.27 -21.47 9.72
N LYS A 118 -9.91 -21.98 8.67
CA LYS A 118 -9.73 -23.35 8.17
C LYS A 118 -8.30 -23.59 7.69
N GLU A 119 -7.76 -22.65 6.91
CA GLU A 119 -6.38 -22.72 6.42
C GLU A 119 -5.37 -22.69 7.57
N LEU A 120 -5.48 -21.73 8.50
CA LEU A 120 -4.58 -21.65 9.67
C LEU A 120 -4.61 -22.94 10.51
N LYS A 121 -5.80 -23.51 10.72
CA LYS A 121 -5.94 -24.79 11.41
C LYS A 121 -5.23 -25.93 10.66
N ALA A 122 -5.35 -25.98 9.33
CA ALA A 122 -4.67 -26.97 8.50
C ALA A 122 -3.14 -26.84 8.58
N TYR A 123 -2.63 -25.62 8.73
CA TYR A 123 -1.20 -25.33 8.95
C TYR A 123 -0.72 -25.49 10.40
N GLY A 124 -1.56 -26.03 11.31
CA GLY A 124 -1.16 -26.29 12.70
C GLY A 124 -1.33 -25.11 13.66
N PHE A 125 -2.00 -24.04 13.22
CA PHE A 125 -2.31 -22.86 14.03
C PHE A 125 -3.82 -22.79 14.31
N PRO A 126 -4.37 -23.66 15.19
CA PRO A 126 -5.77 -23.60 15.55
C PRO A 126 -6.10 -22.28 16.26
N LYS A 127 -7.36 -21.82 16.15
CA LYS A 127 -7.84 -20.65 16.88
C LYS A 127 -7.52 -20.81 18.38
N PRO A 128 -6.87 -19.83 19.03
CA PRO A 128 -6.60 -19.89 20.46
C PRO A 128 -7.89 -20.12 21.24
N LYS A 129 -7.89 -21.13 22.12
CA LYS A 129 -8.98 -21.29 23.09
C LYS A 129 -8.82 -20.16 24.08
N VAL A 130 -9.77 -19.24 24.08
CA VAL A 130 -9.73 -18.13 25.02
C VAL A 130 -10.24 -18.67 26.35
N ASP A 131 -9.34 -18.94 27.29
CA ASP A 131 -9.73 -19.13 28.69
C ASP A 131 -10.33 -17.82 29.17
N LYS A 132 -11.40 -17.88 29.98
CA LYS A 132 -12.19 -16.71 30.41
C LYS A 132 -11.34 -15.59 31.04
N GLU A 133 -10.14 -15.90 31.56
CA GLU A 133 -9.17 -14.92 32.05
C GLU A 133 -8.41 -14.18 30.94
N THR A 134 -8.06 -14.86 29.85
CA THR A 134 -7.49 -14.23 28.64
C THR A 134 -8.51 -13.40 27.88
N SER A 135 -9.79 -13.74 27.91
CA SER A 135 -10.87 -12.92 27.32
C SER A 135 -10.96 -11.56 28.01
N LYS A 136 -10.80 -11.54 29.34
CA LYS A 136 -10.69 -10.29 30.09
C LYS A 136 -9.43 -9.53 29.72
N LYS A 137 -8.24 -10.16 29.64
CA LYS A 137 -6.99 -9.45 29.27
C LYS A 137 -6.98 -8.91 27.83
N VAL A 138 -7.58 -9.58 26.85
CA VAL A 138 -7.65 -9.10 25.46
C VAL A 138 -8.74 -8.03 25.29
N ALA A 139 -9.90 -8.17 25.95
CA ALA A 139 -10.93 -7.13 25.97
C ALA A 139 -10.47 -5.88 26.73
N VAL A 140 -9.71 -6.07 27.81
CA VAL A 140 -9.07 -5.02 28.60
C VAL A 140 -7.92 -4.38 27.82
N GLN A 141 -7.09 -5.09 27.06
CA GLN A 141 -6.06 -4.45 26.20
C GLN A 141 -6.64 -3.70 24.99
N LEU A 142 -7.82 -4.09 24.48
CA LEU A 142 -8.53 -3.35 23.42
C LEU A 142 -9.30 -2.13 23.97
N THR A 143 -9.60 -2.09 25.27
CA THR A 143 -10.22 -0.93 25.95
C THR A 143 -9.20 -0.02 26.66
N GLU A 144 -8.08 -0.55 27.16
CA GLU A 144 -7.02 0.20 27.85
C GLU A 144 -6.06 0.92 26.89
N LYS A 145 -5.98 0.53 25.61
CA LYS A 145 -5.34 1.39 24.58
C LYS A 145 -6.10 2.70 24.31
N LYS A 146 -7.26 2.92 24.97
CA LYS A 146 -7.92 4.23 25.03
C LYS A 146 -7.60 5.04 26.30
N GLN A 147 -6.92 4.48 27.31
CA GLN A 147 -6.62 5.19 28.56
C GLN A 147 -5.36 4.61 29.25
N ALA A 148 -4.16 5.00 28.80
CA ALA A 148 -2.95 5.03 29.64
C ALA A 148 -1.80 5.64 28.84
N ASP A 149 -1.80 6.97 28.77
CA ASP A 149 -0.55 7.72 28.65
C ASP A 149 -0.02 7.89 30.08
N LYS A 150 1.08 7.20 30.41
CA LYS A 150 2.22 7.69 31.22
C LYS A 150 3.30 6.59 31.40
N PRO A 151 4.57 7.00 31.62
CA PRO A 151 5.69 6.48 30.87
C PRO A 151 6.47 5.43 31.66
N VAL A 152 7.03 4.44 30.96
CA VAL A 152 8.12 3.62 31.50
C VAL A 152 9.29 3.65 30.54
N LYS A 153 10.41 4.17 31.07
CA LYS A 153 11.72 4.29 30.44
C LYS A 153 12.22 2.94 29.96
N HIS A 154 12.54 2.84 28.67
CA HIS A 154 13.62 1.98 28.20
C HIS A 154 14.41 2.65 27.08
N SER A 155 15.70 2.85 27.41
CA SER A 155 16.87 3.05 26.56
C SER A 155 16.79 4.09 25.42
N GLU A 156 17.53 5.17 25.65
CA GLU A 156 18.02 6.13 24.68
C GLU A 156 18.48 5.48 23.36
N LYS A 157 17.67 5.61 22.32
CA LYS A 157 18.19 5.89 20.98
C LYS A 157 17.41 7.07 20.43
N THR A 158 18.08 8.21 20.43
CA THR A 158 17.65 9.50 19.90
C THR A 158 17.18 9.35 18.46
N ILE A 159 15.88 9.11 18.25
CA ILE A 159 15.22 9.39 16.99
C ILE A 159 14.78 10.85 17.12
N GLN A 160 15.53 11.75 16.48
CA GLN A 160 15.12 13.14 16.32
C GLN A 160 13.71 13.14 15.72
N GLN A 161 12.72 13.57 16.49
CA GLN A 161 11.35 13.74 16.02
C GLN A 161 11.36 14.79 14.92
N THR A 162 11.32 14.35 13.66
CA THR A 162 11.09 15.23 12.52
C THR A 162 9.73 15.89 12.69
N LYS A 163 9.71 17.21 12.84
CA LYS A 163 8.49 18.03 12.88
C LYS A 163 7.59 17.64 11.70
N SER A 164 6.34 17.27 11.98
CA SER A 164 5.37 16.87 10.96
C SER A 164 5.19 18.02 9.96
N VAL A 165 5.21 17.73 8.65
CA VAL A 165 4.99 18.74 7.60
C VAL A 165 3.63 19.44 7.76
N PHE A 166 2.65 18.78 8.38
CA PHE A 166 1.33 19.36 8.69
C PHE A 166 1.31 20.27 9.93
N ALA A 167 2.40 20.33 10.71
CA ALA A 167 2.47 21.14 11.92
C ALA A 167 2.34 22.63 11.61
N ASP A 168 2.90 23.06 10.47
CA ASP A 168 2.88 24.46 10.03
C ASP A 168 1.49 24.90 9.54
N PHE A 169 0.59 23.96 9.26
CA PHE A 169 -0.78 24.19 8.78
C PHE A 169 -1.84 23.85 9.82
N HIS A 170 -1.46 23.68 11.10
CA HIS A 170 -2.35 23.17 12.15
C HIS A 170 -3.65 23.98 12.29
N SER A 171 -3.55 25.31 12.43
CA SER A 171 -4.70 26.20 12.64
C SER A 171 -5.67 26.18 11.46
N GLU A 172 -5.16 26.10 10.24
CA GLU A 172 -5.96 26.04 9.01
C GLU A 172 -6.66 24.69 8.87
N ILE A 173 -5.95 23.58 9.15
CA ILE A 173 -6.55 22.24 9.18
C ILE A 173 -7.69 22.17 10.19
N VAL A 174 -7.53 22.75 11.38
CA VAL A 174 -8.58 22.81 12.42
C VAL A 174 -9.79 23.62 11.92
N SER A 175 -9.55 24.80 11.35
CA SER A 175 -10.62 25.66 10.79
C SER A 175 -11.42 24.95 9.69
N LEU A 176 -10.75 24.23 8.80
CA LEU A 176 -11.42 23.48 7.74
C LEU A 176 -12.20 22.28 8.28
N LEU A 177 -11.69 21.59 9.30
CA LEU A 177 -12.42 20.54 10.00
C LEU A 177 -13.68 21.08 10.69
N ASP A 178 -13.61 22.25 11.32
CA ASP A 178 -14.77 22.88 11.97
C ASP A 178 -15.82 23.34 10.96
N LYS A 179 -15.43 23.63 9.71
CA LYS A 179 -16.32 23.84 8.57
C LYS A 179 -16.91 22.54 8.00
N GLY A 180 -16.64 21.39 8.61
CA GLY A 180 -17.15 20.08 8.18
C GLY A 180 -16.46 19.49 6.96
N LYS A 181 -15.28 20.00 6.58
CA LYS A 181 -14.54 19.50 5.41
C LYS A 181 -13.95 18.11 5.68
N THR A 182 -14.03 17.25 4.68
CA THR A 182 -13.40 15.93 4.69
C THR A 182 -11.88 16.04 4.50
N VAL A 183 -11.13 14.99 4.87
CA VAL A 183 -9.66 14.94 4.69
C VAL A 183 -9.24 15.21 3.24
N SER A 184 -9.99 14.70 2.25
CA SER A 184 -9.69 14.92 0.83
C SER A 184 -9.89 16.40 0.44
N GLN A 185 -10.99 17.01 0.90
CA GLN A 185 -11.27 18.43 0.63
C GLN A 185 -10.25 19.35 1.30
N ILE A 186 -9.79 19.01 2.50
CA ILE A 186 -8.74 19.77 3.19
C ILE A 186 -7.42 19.72 2.41
N ILE A 187 -7.04 18.56 1.86
CA ILE A 187 -5.82 18.44 1.05
C ILE A 187 -5.94 19.24 -0.24
N GLU A 188 -7.07 19.19 -0.93
CA GLU A 188 -7.29 20.00 -2.13
C GLU A 188 -7.24 21.50 -1.83
N GLU A 189 -7.86 21.94 -0.74
CA GLU A 189 -7.87 23.34 -0.35
C GLU A 189 -6.46 23.82 0.05
N LEU A 190 -5.71 23.02 0.81
CA LEU A 190 -4.31 23.33 1.14
C LEU A 190 -3.39 23.33 -0.08
N LYS A 191 -3.63 22.47 -1.08
CA LYS A 191 -2.87 22.46 -2.34
C LYS A 191 -3.18 23.68 -3.21
N ILE A 192 -4.43 24.14 -3.21
CA ILE A 192 -4.83 25.36 -3.92
C ILE A 192 -4.21 26.59 -3.26
N THR A 193 -4.20 26.65 -1.93
CA THR A 193 -3.70 27.82 -1.18
C THR A 193 -2.16 27.88 -1.10
N HIS A 194 -1.48 26.73 -0.97
CA HIS A 194 -0.04 26.67 -0.65
C HIS A 194 0.83 26.00 -1.73
N GLY A 195 0.25 25.59 -2.86
CA GLY A 195 0.99 25.13 -4.04
C GLY A 195 2.01 24.02 -3.75
N GLU A 196 3.28 24.29 -4.06
CA GLU A 196 4.40 23.33 -3.97
C GLU A 196 4.63 22.80 -2.54
N GLU A 197 4.34 23.59 -1.50
CA GLU A 197 4.56 23.18 -0.11
C GLU A 197 3.56 22.09 0.34
N ALA A 198 2.37 22.07 -0.26
CA ALA A 198 1.31 21.10 0.02
C ALA A 198 1.29 19.91 -0.97
N GLU A 199 2.18 19.89 -1.96
CA GLU A 199 2.22 18.82 -2.98
C GLU A 199 2.54 17.45 -2.35
N GLN A 200 3.36 17.45 -1.29
CA GLN A 200 3.74 16.28 -0.51
C GLN A 200 2.62 15.77 0.42
N PHE A 201 1.48 16.44 0.48
CA PHE A 201 0.39 16.06 1.38
C PHE A 201 -0.34 14.84 0.83
N THR A 202 -0.35 13.79 1.65
CA THR A 202 -1.06 12.54 1.36
C THR A 202 -2.27 12.41 2.27
N TYR A 203 -3.31 11.76 1.76
CA TYR A 203 -4.53 11.45 2.52
C TYR A 203 -4.22 10.75 3.84
N ASN A 204 -3.39 9.71 3.80
CA ASN A 204 -3.02 8.96 5.01
C ASN A 204 -2.15 9.79 5.97
N GLY A 205 -1.29 10.66 5.44
CA GLY A 205 -0.49 11.59 6.24
C GLY A 205 -1.36 12.57 7.02
N LEU A 206 -2.27 13.27 6.34
CA LEU A 206 -3.16 14.23 6.98
C LEU A 206 -4.14 13.54 7.93
N ARG A 207 -4.73 12.41 7.52
CA ARG A 207 -5.62 11.60 8.38
C ARG A 207 -4.92 11.18 9.67
N SER A 208 -3.66 10.75 9.57
CA SER A 208 -2.88 10.38 10.74
C SER A 208 -2.52 11.60 11.60
N TYR A 209 -2.25 12.75 10.99
CA TYR A 209 -1.95 13.98 11.71
C TYR A 209 -3.15 14.50 12.51
N ILE A 210 -4.33 14.56 11.88
CA ILE A 210 -5.60 14.95 12.53
C ILE A 210 -5.91 14.03 13.71
N ARG A 211 -5.76 12.71 13.52
CA ARG A 211 -5.99 11.72 14.57
C ARG A 211 -5.09 11.93 15.79
N ARG A 212 -3.84 12.32 15.59
CA ARG A 212 -2.84 12.47 16.66
C ARG A 212 -2.90 13.83 17.35
N ASN A 213 -3.26 14.90 16.64
CA ASN A 213 -3.05 16.26 17.14
C ASN A 213 -4.33 17.09 17.31
N ILE A 214 -5.47 16.67 16.76
CA ILE A 214 -6.71 17.48 16.74
C ILE A 214 -7.85 16.79 17.51
N LYS A 215 -7.77 15.47 17.75
CA LYS A 215 -8.78 14.76 18.57
C LYS A 215 -8.67 15.00 20.08
N GLU A 216 -7.55 15.57 20.56
CA GLU A 216 -7.35 15.87 21.99
C GLU A 216 -7.90 17.23 22.42
N THR A 217 -8.24 18.13 21.49
CA THR A 217 -8.72 19.48 21.81
C THR A 217 -10.23 19.59 22.00
N LYS A 218 -11.04 18.62 21.56
CA LYS A 218 -12.51 18.64 21.73
C LYS A 218 -13.02 17.87 22.96
N SER A 219 -12.14 17.36 23.83
CA SER A 219 -12.54 16.66 25.07
C SER A 219 -12.27 17.47 26.35
N ASN A 220 -11.93 18.75 26.24
CA ASN A 220 -11.60 19.62 27.38
C ASN A 220 -12.40 20.96 27.39
N GLU A 221 -13.50 21.06 26.64
CA GLU A 221 -14.53 22.10 26.83
C GLU A 221 -15.83 21.44 27.32
#